data_AF-A0A2G2FPQ8-F1
#
_entry.id   AF-A0A2G2FPQ8-F1
#
_cell.length_a   1.000
_cell.length_b   1.000
_cell.length_c   1.000
_cell.angle_alpha   90.00
_cell.angle_beta   90.00
_cell.angle_gamma   90.00
#
_symmetry.space_group_name_H-M   'P 1'
#
loop_
_entity.id
_entity.type
_entity.pdbx_description
1 polymer ?
#
loop_
_entity_poly.entity_id
_entity_poly.type
_entity_poly.pdbx_seq_one_letter_code
_entity_poly.pdbx_strand_id
1 'polypeptide(L)' 'MQKTFKHVAIVGAGLVGCGWAVVFALSGAEVKIYDENADARTGVLGRV' A
#
# COMPACT_ATOMS: atom_id res chain seq x y z
N MET A 1 9.07 5.15 -22.83
CA MET A 1 8.99 6.14 -21.74
C MET A 1 8.03 5.57 -20.70
N GLN A 2 8.56 4.99 -19.62
CA GLN A 2 7.73 4.33 -18.60
C GLN A 2 7.25 5.38 -17.60
N LYS A 3 5.94 5.58 -17.53
CA LYS A 3 5.33 6.52 -16.59
C LYS A 3 5.37 5.86 -15.21
N THR A 4 6.23 6.34 -14.33
CA THR A 4 6.33 5.84 -12.96
C THR A 4 5.29 6.54 -12.08
N PHE A 5 4.53 5.77 -11.31
CA PHE A 5 3.62 6.34 -10.31
C PHE A 5 4.44 6.70 -9.08
N LYS A 6 4.68 8.00 -8.86
CA LYS A 6 5.47 8.47 -7.72
C LYS A 6 4.74 8.27 -6.39
N HIS A 7 3.43 8.47 -6.37
CA HIS A 7 2.59 8.32 -5.18
C HIS A 7 1.39 7.42 -5.51
N VAL A 8 1.13 6.44 -4.65
CA VAL A 8 0.03 5.48 -4.82
C VAL A 8 -0.78 5.43 -3.53
N ALA A 9 -2.08 5.70 -3.63
CA ALA A 9 -3.02 5.50 -2.55
C ALA A 9 -3.72 4.15 -2.71
N ILE A 10 -3.72 3.34 -1.65
CA ILE A 10 -4.42 2.05 -1.61
C ILE A 10 -5.55 2.16 -0.60
N VAL A 11 -6.77 1.82 -1.02
CA VAL A 11 -7.95 1.76 -0.14
C VAL A 11 -8.26 0.30 0.14
N GLY A 12 -8.15 -0.10 1.40
CA GLY A 12 -8.17 -1.46 1.91
C GLY A 12 -6.80 -1.91 2.41
N ALA A 13 -6.72 -2.32 3.68
CA ALA A 13 -5.57 -2.89 4.37
C ALA A 13 -5.70 -4.41 4.59
N GLY A 14 -6.61 -5.06 3.85
CA GLY A 14 -6.71 -6.52 3.77
C GLY A 14 -5.61 -7.15 2.91
N LEU A 15 -5.64 -8.48 2.73
CA LEU A 15 -4.60 -9.24 2.02
C LEU A 15 -4.23 -8.67 0.65
N VAL A 16 -5.24 -8.35 -0.16
CA VAL A 16 -5.04 -7.83 -1.52
C VAL A 16 -4.43 -6.44 -1.49
N GLY A 17 -4.91 -5.56 -0.61
CA GLY A 17 -4.38 -4.21 -0.44
C GLY A 17 -2.91 -4.21 -0.04
N CYS A 18 -2.54 -5.10 0.89
CA CYS A 18 -1.13 -5.30 1.28
C CYS A 18 -0.28 -5.81 0.13
N GLY A 19 -0.77 -6.80 -0.63
CA GLY A 19 -0.03 -7.35 -1.77
C GLY A 19 0.31 -6.29 -2.81
N TRP A 20 -0.66 -5.43 -3.15
CA TRP A 20 -0.41 -4.31 -4.06
C TRP A 20 0.49 -3.24 -3.44
N ALA A 21 0.38 -2.98 -2.13
CA ALA A 21 1.26 -2.04 -1.45
C ALA A 21 2.72 -2.42 -1.60
N VAL A 22 3.04 -3.70 -1.41
CA VAL A 22 4.39 -4.23 -1.61
C VAL A 22 4.84 -4.07 -3.06
N VAL A 23 4.00 -4.44 -4.03
CA VAL A 23 4.34 -4.32 -5.46
C VAL A 23 4.66 -2.87 -5.84
N PHE A 24 3.84 -1.90 -5.41
CA PHE A 24 4.08 -0.50 -5.72
C PHE A 24 5.29 0.06 -4.96
N ALA A 25 5.49 -0.30 -3.70
CA ALA A 25 6.67 0.10 -2.94
C ALA A 25 7.97 -0.43 -3.58
N LEU A 26 7.98 -1.71 -3.99
CA LEU A 26 9.11 -2.32 -4.69
C LEU A 26 9.36 -1.71 -6.08
N SER A 27 8.33 -1.12 -6.69
CA SER A 27 8.48 -0.35 -7.95
C SER A 27 9.07 1.06 -7.74
N GLY A 28 9.35 1.45 -6.48
CA GLY A 28 9.87 2.77 -6.12
C GLY A 28 8.81 3.84 -5.90
N ALA A 29 7.54 3.46 -5.76
CA ALA A 29 6.46 4.39 -5.45
C ALA A 29 6.33 4.64 -3.94
N GLU A 30 5.96 5.85 -3.56
CA GLU A 30 5.54 6.16 -2.19
C GLU A 30 4.08 5.71 -2.01
N VAL A 31 3.87 4.69 -1.18
CA VAL A 31 2.55 4.09 -0.98
C VAL A 31 1.92 4.57 0.33
N LYS A 32 0.64 4.94 0.27
CA LYS A 32 -0.16 5.27 1.44
C LYS A 32 -1.43 4.43 1.48
N ILE A 33 -1.62 3.71 2.58
CA ILE A 33 -2.73 2.78 2.75
C ILE A 33 -3.80 3.43 3.64
N TYR A 34 -5.03 3.34 3.19
CA TYR A 34 -6.24 3.81 3.86
C TYR A 34 -7.15 2.62 4.08
N ASP A 35 -7.71 2.50 5.27
CA ASP A 35 -8.75 1.52 5.59
C ASP A 35 -9.64 2.16 6.65
N GLU A 36 -10.91 1.81 6.73
CA GLU A 36 -11.79 2.30 7.80
C GLU A 36 -11.39 1.70 9.16
N ASN A 37 -10.96 0.44 9.15
CA ASN A 37 -10.57 -0.31 10.33
C ASN A 37 -9.15 0.09 10.79
N ALA A 38 -9.06 0.66 11.99
CA ALA A 38 -7.80 1.09 12.58
C ALA A 38 -6.81 -0.06 12.83
N ASP A 39 -7.32 -1.22 13.23
CA ASP A 39 -6.49 -2.39 13.52
C ASP A 39 -5.88 -2.95 12.23
N ALA A 40 -6.64 -2.93 11.13
CA ALA A 40 -6.14 -3.31 9.83
C ALA A 40 -4.98 -2.40 9.39
N ARG A 41 -5.11 -1.07 9.53
CA ARG A 41 -4.03 -0.11 9.23
C ARG A 41 -2.76 -0.38 10.04
N THR A 42 -2.92 -0.56 11.35
CA THR A 42 -1.77 -0.78 12.26
C THR A 42 -1.09 -2.11 11.99
N GLY A 43 -1.86 -3.15 11.69
CA GLY A 43 -1.34 -4.47 11.37
C GLY A 43 -0.58 -4.54 10.06
N VAL A 44 -0.79 -3.60 9.13
CA VAL A 44 -0.03 -3.56 7.88
C VAL A 44 1.40 -3.07 8.10
N LEU A 45 1.62 -2.05 8.93
CA LEU A 45 2.96 -1.55 9.25
C LEU A 45 3.88 -2.60 9.90
N GLY A 46 3.32 -3.67 10.48
CA GLY A 46 4.08 -4.80 10.98
C GLY A 46 4.44 -5.85 9.93
N ARG A 47 3.97 -5.70 8.68
CA ARG A 47 4.07 -6.71 7.60
C ARG A 47 4.68 -6.17 6.29
N VAL A 48 4.68 -4.85 6.08
CA VAL A 48 5.31 -4.18 4.93
C VAL A 48 6.51 -3.33 5.33
#